data_AF-A0A7J4QTQ5-F1
#
_entry.id   AF-A0A7J4QTQ5-F1
#
_cell.length_a   1.000
_cell.length_b   1.000
_cell.length_c   1.000
_cell.angle_alpha   90.00
_cell.angle_beta   90.00
_cell.angle_gamma   90.00
#
_symmetry.space_group_name_H-M   'P 1'
#
loop_
_entity.id
_entity.type
_entity.pdbx_description
1 polymer ?
#
loop_
_entity_poly.entity_id
_entity_poly.type
_entity_poly.pdbx_seq_one_letter_code
_entity_poly.pdbx_strand_id
1 'polypeptide(L)' 'MATYPGAWYALWVMVMVFGVLTWFLRNFTERVEATRLSALLGVMSMLTLLSWTLLEF' A
#
# COMPACT_ATOMS: atom_id res chain seq x y z
N MET A 1 8.28 -23.69 -1.61
CA MET A 1 7.62 -22.37 -1.41
C MET A 1 8.05 -21.51 -2.59
N ALA A 2 7.13 -20.85 -3.30
CA ALA A 2 7.51 -19.98 -4.40
C ALA A 2 8.40 -18.85 -3.84
N THR A 3 9.66 -18.80 -4.29
CA THR A 3 10.62 -17.80 -3.83
C THR A 3 10.35 -16.51 -4.59
N TYR A 4 9.57 -15.61 -3.98
CA TYR A 4 9.34 -14.28 -4.53
C TYR A 4 10.55 -13.37 -4.27
N PRO A 5 10.85 -12.42 -5.17
CA PRO A 5 11.91 -11.45 -4.95
C PRO A 5 11.65 -10.65 -3.66
N GLY A 6 12.70 -10.35 -2.89
CA GLY A 6 12.60 -9.64 -1.61
C GLY A 6 11.85 -8.30 -1.70
N ALA A 7 11.91 -7.64 -2.86
CA ALA A 7 11.16 -6.41 -3.16
C ALA A 7 9.64 -6.60 -3.08
N TRP A 8 9.11 -7.79 -3.39
CA TRP A 8 7.69 -8.10 -3.32
C TRP A 8 7.18 -8.05 -1.88
N TYR A 9 7.95 -8.59 -0.93
CA TYR A 9 7.62 -8.51 0.50
C TYR A 9 7.71 -7.07 1.03
N ALA A 10 8.66 -6.27 0.54
CA ALA A 10 8.75 -4.85 0.91
C ALA A 10 7.52 -4.05 0.45
N LEU A 11 7.00 -4.32 -0.76
CA LEU A 11 5.76 -3.72 -1.25
C LEU A 11 4.56 -4.11 -0.39
N TRP A 12 4.48 -5.36 0.08
CA TRP A 12 3.44 -5.80 1.02
C TRP A 12 3.47 -5.02 2.34
N VAL A 13 4.66 -4.81 2.90
CA VAL A 13 4.83 -4.01 4.11
C VAL A 13 4.41 -2.56 3.86
N MET A 14 4.78 -1.96 2.72
CA MET A 14 4.32 -0.61 2.35
C MET A 14 2.79 -0.53 2.26
N VAL A 15 2.14 -1.48 1.60
CA VAL A 15 0.67 -1.52 1.49
C VAL A 15 0.03 -1.57 2.89
N MET A 16 0.54 -2.43 3.78
CA MET A 16 0.07 -2.53 5.17
C MET A 16 0.25 -1.21 5.92
N VAL A 17 1.43 -0.58 5.81
CA VAL A 17 1.71 0.69 6.48
C VAL A 17 0.79 1.79 5.97
N PHE A 18 0.61 1.94 4.65
CA PHE A 18 -0.30 2.95 4.07
C PHE A 18 -1.77 2.71 4.43
N GLY A 19 -2.19 1.43 4.51
CA GLY A 19 -3.53 1.06 4.96
C GLY A 19 -3.79 1.47 6.41
N VAL A 20 -2.86 1.15 7.32
CA VAL A 20 -2.93 1.55 8.73
C VAL A 20 -2.85 3.06 8.89
N LEU A 21 -1.97 3.73 8.13
CA LEU A 21 -1.83 5.19 8.16
C LEU A 21 -3.13 5.87 7.75
N THR A 22 -3.77 5.39 6.68
CA THR A 22 -5.05 5.94 6.19
C THR A 22 -6.18 5.72 7.19
N TRP A 23 -6.23 4.55 7.84
CA TRP A 23 -7.18 4.30 8.92
C TRP A 23 -6.94 5.19 10.13
N PHE A 24 -5.67 5.36 10.54
CA PHE A 24 -5.29 6.21 11.67
C PHE A 24 -5.61 7.69 11.41
N LEU A 25 -5.22 8.21 10.23
CA LEU A 25 -5.54 9.58 9.84
C LEU A 25 -7.05 9.82 9.77
N ARG A 26 -7.83 8.84 9.29
CA ARG A 26 -9.30 8.96 9.24
C ARG A 26 -9.96 8.88 10.61
N ASN A 27 -9.42 8.10 11.55
CA ASN A 27 -10.03 7.88 12.85
C ASN A 27 -9.65 8.94 13.90
N PHE A 28 -8.43 9.46 13.83
CA PHE A 28 -7.89 10.38 14.84
C PHE A 28 -7.74 11.82 14.37
N THR A 29 -8.06 12.14 13.10
CA THR A 29 -7.80 13.47 12.53
C THR A 29 -8.84 13.84 11.47
N GLU A 30 -9.29 15.10 11.44
CA GLU A 30 -10.23 15.63 10.41
C GLU A 30 -9.51 16.14 9.14
N ARG A 31 -8.21 15.89 8.99
CA ARG A 31 -7.39 16.33 7.84
C ARG A 31 -7.70 15.44 6.62
N VAL A 32 -8.85 15.66 6.01
CA VAL A 32 -9.34 14.94 4.82
C VAL A 32 -8.30 14.90 3.69
N GLU A 33 -7.52 15.98 3.52
CA GLU A 33 -6.51 16.10 2.48
C GLU A 33 -5.31 15.17 2.69
N ALA A 34 -4.82 15.05 3.93
CA ALA A 34 -3.73 14.13 4.28
C ALA A 34 -4.17 12.66 4.19
N THR A 35 -5.41 12.37 4.58
CA THR A 35 -6.03 11.04 4.40
C THR A 35 -6.15 10.67 2.92
N ARG A 36 -6.46 11.65 2.06
CA ARG A 36 -6.56 11.42 0.61
C ARG A 36 -5.20 11.10 -0.02
N LEU A 37 -4.14 11.78 0.41
CA LEU A 37 -2.77 11.49 -0.04
C LEU A 37 -2.29 10.12 0.43
N SER A 38 -2.53 9.75 1.70
CA SER A 38 -2.15 8.43 2.23
C SER A 38 -2.93 7.30 1.54
N ALA A 39 -4.22 7.52 1.26
CA ALA A 39 -5.04 6.57 0.51
C ALA A 39 -4.53 6.40 -0.93
N LEU A 40 -4.19 7.50 -1.63
CA LEU A 40 -3.64 7.45 -2.99
C LEU A 40 -2.30 6.70 -3.03
N LEU A 41 -1.40 6.97 -2.09
CA LEU A 41 -0.12 6.25 -1.98
C LEU A 41 -0.33 4.75 -1.72
N GLY A 42 -1.27 4.40 -0.84
CA GLY A 42 -1.68 3.02 -0.60
C GLY A 42 -2.19 2.35 -1.88
N VAL A 43 -3.11 2.98 -2.60
CA VAL A 43 -3.67 2.45 -3.86
C VAL A 43 -2.58 2.28 -4.93
N MET A 44 -1.67 3.24 -5.08
CA MET A 44 -0.55 3.13 -6.02
C MET A 44 0.39 1.97 -5.67
N SER A 45 0.70 1.78 -4.38
CA SER A 45 1.50 0.64 -3.92
C SER A 45 0.81 -0.71 -4.19
N MET A 46 -0.52 -0.75 -4.02
CA MET A 46 -1.34 -1.94 -4.23
C MET A 46 -1.47 -2.27 -5.73
N LEU A 47 -1.63 -1.26 -6.59
CA LEU A 47 -1.62 -1.42 -8.05
C LEU A 47 -0.25 -1.89 -8.56
N THR A 48 0.85 -1.35 -8.03
CA THR A 48 2.20 -1.78 -8.40
C THR A 48 2.41 -3.26 -8.07
N LEU A 49 1.96 -3.68 -6.88
CA LEU A 49 2.04 -5.07 -6.45
C LEU A 49 1.19 -5.98 -7.35
N LEU A 50 -0.04 -5.55 -7.68
CA LEU A 50 -0.95 -6.26 -8.57
C LEU A 50 -0.37 -6.40 -9.99
N SER A 51 0.11 -5.31 -10.59
CA SER A 51 0.72 -5.30 -11.92
C SER A 51 1.96 -6.18 -11.98
N TRP A 52 2.80 -6.13 -10.94
CA TRP A 52 3.96 -7.00 -10.82
C TRP A 52 3.54 -8.46 -10.78
N THR A 53 2.57 -8.80 -9.93
CA THR A 53 2.06 -10.18 -9.87
C THR A 53 1.45 -10.62 -11.20
N LEU A 54 0.75 -9.76 -11.94
CA LEU A 54 0.14 -10.12 -13.23
C LEU A 54 1.12 -10.21 -14.41
N LEU A 55 2.27 -9.53 -14.33
CA LEU A 55 3.29 -9.54 -15.38
C LEU A 55 4.33 -10.66 -15.18
N GLU A 56 4.61 -11.03 -13.92
CA GLU A 56 5.57 -12.10 -13.60
C GLU A 56 4.93 -13.48 -13.35
N PHE A 57 3.61 -13.60 -13.18
CA PHE A 57 2.87 -14.88 -13.19
C PHE A 57 2.20 -15.14 -14.53
#